data_AF-A0A316NQT5-F1
#
_entry.id   AF-A0A316NQT5-F1
#
_cell.length_a   1.000
_cell.length_b   1.000
_cell.length_c   1.000
_cell.angle_alpha   90.00
_cell.angle_beta   90.00
_cell.angle_gamma   90.00
#
_symmetry.space_group_name_H-M   'P 1'
#
loop_
_entity.id
_entity.type
_entity.pdbx_description
1 polymer ?
#
loop_
_entity_poly.entity_id
_entity_poly.type
_entity_poly.pdbx_seq_one_letter_code
_entity_poly.pdbx_strand_id
1 'polypeptide(L)'
;MKKAFTMAEVLITLGILGVVAALTLPTVIAKVEDKVLETQSKKTQNILANGMRLLMAKEEVNELEYTSLSACENKECVKDIMHKTFSIIAEVAEDSKIVPQIYKFDDGEEKSVWLDNEDIIYSFVTNDGAIYGVKAFDKGTSSLNIIADINGAKNPNRGAKDLCLYYVSNGGTIKEACAQMAKVETAETDACVVPDDYWDNCQPGFKWLEIKYKHVCAKCKSGYKMVKLPGKLVAGYCMPQGCK
;
A
#
# COMPACT_ATOMS: atom_id res chain seq x y z
N MET A 1 -57.90 19.34 -31.88
CA MET A 1 -57.40 20.03 -30.68
C MET A 1 -56.02 19.49 -30.36
N LYS A 2 -54.97 20.32 -30.32
CA LYS A 2 -53.63 19.89 -29.87
C LYS A 2 -53.62 19.95 -28.34
N LYS A 3 -53.45 18.80 -27.68
CA LYS A 3 -53.24 18.75 -26.21
C LYS A 3 -51.82 19.24 -25.94
N ALA A 4 -51.69 20.36 -25.25
CA ALA A 4 -50.43 20.87 -24.73
C ALA A 4 -50.45 20.68 -23.21
N PHE A 5 -49.30 20.34 -22.62
CA PHE A 5 -49.16 20.24 -21.16
C PHE A 5 -49.33 21.63 -20.53
N THR A 6 -50.06 21.68 -19.42
CA THR A 6 -50.17 22.89 -18.61
C THR A 6 -48.89 23.11 -17.82
N MET A 7 -48.60 24.37 -17.46
CA MET A 7 -47.45 24.69 -16.60
C MET A 7 -47.51 23.95 -15.27
N ALA A 8 -48.71 23.77 -14.70
CA ALA A 8 -48.90 23.04 -13.45
C ALA A 8 -48.52 21.57 -13.57
N GLU A 9 -48.91 20.89 -14.66
CA GLU A 9 -48.54 19.49 -14.91
C GLU A 9 -47.02 19.31 -15.04
N VAL A 10 -46.34 20.23 -15.74
CA VAL A 10 -44.87 20.18 -15.87
C VAL A 10 -44.17 20.45 -14.53
N LEU A 11 -44.67 21.40 -13.73
CA LEU A 11 -44.06 21.72 -12.43
C LEU A 11 -44.24 20.59 -11.40
N ILE A 12 -45.42 19.96 -11.36
CA ILE A 12 -45.65 18.83 -10.45
C ILE A 12 -44.78 17.64 -10.85
N THR A 13 -44.66 17.35 -12.14
CA THR A 13 -43.82 16.23 -12.63
C THR A 13 -42.35 16.46 -12.35
N LEU A 14 -41.83 17.67 -12.60
CA LEU A 14 -40.46 18.04 -12.24
C LEU A 14 -40.24 18.03 -10.71
N GLY A 15 -41.22 18.45 -9.93
CA GLY A 15 -41.18 18.38 -8.46
C GLY A 15 -41.07 16.96 -7.93
N ILE A 16 -41.92 16.04 -8.44
CA ILE A 16 -41.87 14.62 -8.06
C ILE A 16 -40.55 13.98 -8.50
N LEU A 17 -40.12 14.20 -9.74
CA LEU A 17 -38.85 13.68 -10.23
C LEU A 17 -37.67 14.24 -9.42
N GLY A 18 -37.71 15.51 -9.04
CA GLY A 18 -36.70 16.14 -8.19
C GLY A 18 -36.58 15.47 -6.82
N VAL A 19 -37.71 15.21 -6.15
CA VAL A 19 -37.72 14.52 -4.84
C VAL A 19 -37.23 13.08 -4.95
N VAL A 20 -37.73 12.33 -5.95
CA VAL A 20 -37.31 10.93 -6.15
C VAL A 20 -35.82 10.86 -6.50
N ALA A 21 -35.33 11.74 -7.37
CA ALA A 21 -33.91 11.81 -7.72
C ALA A 21 -33.05 12.17 -6.51
N ALA A 22 -33.47 13.13 -5.67
CA ALA A 22 -32.74 13.51 -4.45
C ALA A 22 -32.59 12.34 -3.46
N LEU A 23 -33.60 11.46 -3.35
CA LEU A 23 -33.57 10.29 -2.47
C LEU A 23 -32.78 9.10 -3.05
N THR A 24 -32.72 8.98 -4.38
CA THR A 24 -32.18 7.79 -5.05
C THR A 24 -30.77 7.98 -5.62
N LEU A 25 -30.43 9.16 -6.13
CA LEU A 25 -29.13 9.42 -6.75
C LEU A 25 -27.95 9.16 -5.80
N PRO A 26 -27.94 9.61 -4.52
CA PRO A 26 -26.80 9.37 -3.63
C PRO A 26 -26.51 7.87 -3.43
N THR A 27 -27.56 7.09 -3.21
CA THR A 27 -27.46 5.63 -2.97
C THR A 27 -26.97 4.89 -4.22
N VAL A 28 -27.46 5.28 -5.40
CA VAL A 28 -27.05 4.65 -6.66
C VAL A 28 -25.59 4.99 -6.98
N ILE A 29 -25.19 6.26 -6.81
CA ILE A 29 -23.82 6.71 -7.04
C ILE A 29 -22.85 5.95 -6.12
N ALA A 30 -23.12 5.90 -4.81
CA ALA A 30 -22.27 5.18 -3.87
C ALA A 30 -22.11 3.70 -4.25
N LYS A 31 -23.20 3.02 -4.62
CA LYS A 31 -23.16 1.61 -5.03
C LYS A 31 -22.37 1.38 -6.34
N VAL A 32 -22.46 2.32 -7.28
CA VAL A 32 -21.70 2.25 -8.53
C VAL A 32 -20.21 2.45 -8.24
N GLU A 33 -19.86 3.45 -7.42
CA GLU A 33 -18.49 3.71 -7.01
C GLU A 33 -17.86 2.49 -6.32
N ASP A 34 -18.56 1.89 -5.34
CA ASP A 34 -18.08 0.69 -4.64
C ASP A 34 -17.81 -0.47 -5.62
N LYS A 35 -18.70 -0.67 -6.60
CA LYS A 35 -18.54 -1.72 -7.61
C LYS A 35 -17.39 -1.43 -8.58
N VAL A 36 -17.17 -0.17 -8.92
CA VAL A 36 -16.04 0.26 -9.75
C VAL A 36 -14.73 -0.01 -9.01
N LEU A 37 -14.64 0.36 -7.73
CA LEU A 37 -13.45 0.11 -6.90
C LEU A 37 -13.17 -1.38 -6.74
N GLU A 38 -14.18 -2.21 -6.47
CA GLU A 38 -14.01 -3.67 -6.39
C GLU A 38 -13.44 -4.25 -7.70
N THR A 39 -13.95 -3.76 -8.83
CA THR A 39 -13.49 -4.19 -10.16
C THR A 39 -12.05 -3.73 -10.42
N GLN A 40 -11.72 -2.49 -10.03
CA GLN A 40 -10.38 -1.93 -10.16
C GLN A 40 -9.36 -2.64 -9.27
N SER A 41 -9.72 -3.01 -8.04
CA SER A 41 -8.82 -3.77 -7.16
C SER A 41 -8.49 -5.14 -7.75
N LYS A 42 -9.52 -5.89 -8.18
CA LYS A 42 -9.33 -7.19 -8.86
C LYS A 42 -8.47 -7.07 -10.11
N LYS A 43 -8.68 -6.01 -10.89
CA LYS A 43 -7.86 -5.73 -12.07
C LYS A 43 -6.40 -5.46 -11.69
N THR A 44 -6.16 -4.59 -10.70
CA THR A 44 -4.83 -4.26 -10.18
C THR A 44 -4.10 -5.52 -9.70
N GLN A 45 -4.78 -6.36 -8.92
CA GLN A 45 -4.25 -7.63 -8.44
C GLN A 45 -3.85 -8.56 -9.61
N ASN A 46 -4.69 -8.64 -10.65
CA ASN A 46 -4.39 -9.45 -11.83
C ASN A 46 -3.22 -8.90 -12.64
N ILE A 47 -3.12 -7.58 -12.80
CA ILE A 47 -2.00 -6.92 -13.49
C ILE A 47 -0.70 -7.23 -12.73
N LEU A 48 -0.68 -7.06 -11.41
CA LEU A 48 0.47 -7.40 -10.57
C LEU A 48 0.84 -8.87 -10.70
N ALA A 49 -0.13 -9.78 -10.54
CA ALA A 49 0.12 -11.22 -10.63
C ALA A 49 0.68 -11.63 -11.99
N ASN A 50 0.14 -11.07 -13.07
CA ASN A 50 0.61 -11.35 -14.43
C ASN A 50 2.00 -10.74 -14.69
N GLY A 51 2.28 -9.54 -14.20
CA GLY A 51 3.60 -8.93 -14.29
C GLY A 51 4.66 -9.74 -13.55
N MET A 52 4.40 -10.13 -12.30
CA MET A 52 5.34 -10.93 -11.53
C MET A 52 5.58 -12.31 -12.16
N ARG A 53 4.53 -12.95 -12.70
CA ARG A 53 4.68 -14.19 -13.47
C ARG A 53 5.48 -14.00 -14.76
N LEU A 54 5.27 -12.89 -15.45
CA LEU A 54 6.03 -12.56 -16.66
C LEU A 54 7.51 -12.37 -16.36
N LEU A 55 7.84 -11.69 -15.26
CA LEU A 55 9.22 -11.53 -14.78
C LEU A 55 9.86 -12.89 -14.53
N MET A 56 9.24 -13.73 -13.69
CA MET A 56 9.74 -15.06 -13.38
C MET A 56 9.89 -15.94 -14.63
N ALA A 57 8.94 -15.90 -15.55
CA ALA A 57 8.99 -16.64 -16.81
C ALA A 57 10.12 -16.16 -17.74
N LYS A 58 10.38 -14.85 -17.82
CA LYS A 58 11.48 -14.28 -18.62
C LYS A 58 12.85 -14.70 -18.10
N GLU A 59 12.96 -14.95 -16.80
CA GLU A 59 14.19 -15.34 -16.13
C GLU A 59 14.29 -16.85 -15.91
N GLU A 60 13.32 -17.62 -16.41
CA GLU A 60 13.26 -19.08 -16.30
C GLU A 60 13.30 -19.60 -14.84
N VAL A 61 12.75 -18.81 -13.91
CA VAL A 61 12.62 -19.16 -12.49
C VAL A 61 11.16 -19.29 -12.08
N ASN A 62 10.91 -20.01 -10.98
CA ASN A 62 9.56 -20.19 -10.42
C ASN A 62 9.35 -19.48 -9.08
N GLU A 63 10.40 -18.87 -8.55
CA GLU A 63 10.43 -18.25 -7.24
C GLU A 63 11.04 -16.86 -7.33
N LEU A 64 10.43 -15.91 -6.62
CA LEU A 64 10.82 -14.51 -6.54
C LEU A 64 12.24 -14.35 -6.01
N GLU A 65 12.63 -15.17 -5.04
CA GLU A 65 13.96 -15.15 -4.42
C GLU A 65 15.09 -15.31 -5.45
N TYR A 66 14.84 -16.01 -6.56
CA TYR A 66 15.82 -16.23 -7.63
C TYR A 66 15.70 -15.25 -8.80
N THR A 67 14.79 -14.29 -8.73
CA THR A 67 14.68 -13.25 -9.76
C THR A 67 15.78 -12.20 -9.62
N SER A 68 16.08 -11.48 -10.71
CA SER A 68 16.98 -10.33 -10.63
C SER A 68 16.45 -9.23 -9.70
N LEU A 69 15.13 -9.18 -9.49
CA LEU A 69 14.48 -8.20 -8.63
C LEU A 69 14.82 -8.39 -7.16
N SER A 70 14.82 -9.63 -6.66
CA SER A 70 15.20 -9.92 -5.27
C SER A 70 16.67 -9.57 -5.00
N ALA A 71 17.52 -9.57 -6.04
CA ALA A 71 18.93 -9.24 -5.95
C ALA A 71 19.23 -7.72 -5.98
N CYS A 72 18.23 -6.88 -6.26
CA CYS A 72 18.41 -5.44 -6.33
C CYS A 72 18.73 -4.80 -4.97
N GLU A 73 19.63 -3.81 -4.99
CA GLU A 73 20.05 -3.05 -3.82
C GLU A 73 19.74 -1.54 -3.94
N ASN A 74 19.30 -1.07 -5.12
CA ASN A 74 19.04 0.34 -5.39
C ASN A 74 17.80 0.56 -6.28
N LYS A 75 17.37 1.83 -6.34
CA LYS A 75 16.22 2.29 -7.14
C LYS A 75 16.39 2.01 -8.63
N GLU A 76 17.59 2.21 -9.17
CA GLU A 76 17.86 2.05 -10.62
C GLU A 76 17.67 0.60 -11.07
N CYS A 77 18.10 -0.37 -10.26
CA CYS A 77 17.90 -1.79 -10.53
C CYS A 77 16.41 -2.15 -10.54
N VAL A 78 15.68 -1.74 -9.50
CA VAL A 78 14.23 -1.98 -9.41
C VAL A 78 13.51 -1.32 -10.58
N LYS A 79 13.88 -0.09 -10.92
CA LYS A 79 13.33 0.66 -12.06
C LYS A 79 13.49 -0.10 -13.38
N ASP A 80 14.70 -0.56 -13.71
CA ASP A 80 14.97 -1.27 -14.98
C ASP A 80 14.10 -2.55 -15.11
N ILE A 81 14.00 -3.32 -14.03
CA ILE A 81 13.19 -4.54 -14.01
C ILE A 81 11.70 -4.22 -14.13
N MET A 82 11.22 -3.20 -13.42
CA MET A 82 9.81 -2.80 -13.47
C MET A 82 9.43 -2.29 -14.87
N HIS A 83 10.30 -1.53 -15.54
CA HIS A 83 10.10 -1.11 -16.93
C HIS A 83 10.07 -2.27 -17.93
N LYS A 84 10.83 -3.34 -17.68
CA LYS A 84 10.80 -4.57 -18.50
C LYS A 84 9.57 -5.43 -18.23
N THR A 85 8.93 -5.24 -17.08
CA THR A 85 7.83 -6.09 -16.59
C THR A 85 6.45 -5.47 -16.84
N PHE A 86 6.31 -4.16 -16.63
CA PHE A 86 5.04 -3.44 -16.69
C PHE A 86 5.03 -2.39 -17.80
N SER A 87 3.84 -2.07 -18.30
CA SER A 87 3.63 -0.96 -19.25
C SER A 87 3.56 0.38 -18.51
N ILE A 88 4.73 0.92 -18.16
CA ILE A 88 4.88 2.18 -17.43
C ILE A 88 4.74 3.37 -18.39
N ILE A 89 3.89 4.33 -18.03
CA ILE A 89 3.68 5.58 -18.81
C ILE A 89 4.30 6.81 -18.16
N ALA A 90 4.57 6.77 -16.85
CA ALA A 90 5.21 7.85 -16.12
C ALA A 90 5.89 7.34 -14.84
N GLU A 91 6.94 8.04 -14.43
CA GLU A 91 7.65 7.81 -13.17
C GLU A 91 7.26 8.87 -12.15
N VAL A 92 7.23 8.50 -10.87
CA VAL A 92 6.95 9.43 -9.78
C VAL A 92 8.28 9.99 -9.26
N ALA A 93 8.50 11.28 -9.49
CA ALA A 93 9.64 12.06 -8.97
C ALA A 93 9.19 12.99 -7.83
N GLU A 94 10.15 13.56 -7.09
CA GLU A 94 9.95 14.33 -5.85
C GLU A 94 8.96 15.53 -5.97
N ASP A 95 8.68 16.03 -7.17
CA ASP A 95 7.70 17.13 -7.42
C ASP A 95 6.53 16.72 -8.33
N SER A 96 6.24 15.41 -8.42
CA SER A 96 5.30 14.92 -9.41
C SER A 96 3.85 15.26 -9.06
N LYS A 97 3.19 15.99 -9.95
CA LYS A 97 1.74 16.31 -9.87
C LYS A 97 0.85 15.20 -10.44
N ILE A 98 1.43 14.08 -10.87
CA ILE A 98 0.68 12.97 -11.47
C ILE A 98 0.10 12.02 -10.41
N VAL A 99 0.52 12.18 -9.16
CA VAL A 99 0.05 11.38 -8.01
C VAL A 99 -0.68 12.27 -7.00
N PRO A 100 -1.63 11.71 -6.24
CA PRO A 100 -2.20 12.39 -5.09
C PRO A 100 -1.11 12.83 -4.10
N GLN A 101 -1.19 14.09 -3.68
CA GLN A 101 -0.25 14.66 -2.70
C GLN A 101 -0.57 14.21 -1.28
N ILE A 102 -1.86 14.01 -0.98
CA ILE A 102 -2.36 13.69 0.34
C ILE A 102 -3.47 12.65 0.21
N TYR A 103 -3.42 11.66 1.09
CA TYR A 103 -4.50 10.69 1.31
C TYR A 103 -5.14 10.92 2.67
N LYS A 104 -6.46 10.77 2.72
CA LYS A 104 -7.23 10.79 3.96
C LYS A 104 -7.46 9.38 4.48
N PHE A 105 -7.13 9.16 5.75
CA PHE A 105 -7.27 7.88 6.44
C PHE A 105 -8.49 7.88 7.38
N ASP A 106 -8.94 6.70 7.81
CA ASP A 106 -10.15 6.54 8.63
C ASP A 106 -9.94 6.98 10.10
N ASP A 107 -8.70 7.09 10.55
CA ASP A 107 -8.32 7.71 11.83
C ASP A 107 -8.35 9.25 11.79
N GLY A 108 -8.61 9.84 10.61
CA GLY A 108 -8.67 11.28 10.41
C GLY A 108 -7.34 11.92 10.02
N GLU A 109 -6.26 11.13 9.96
CA GLU A 109 -4.95 11.60 9.51
C GLU A 109 -4.93 11.86 8.00
N GLU A 110 -4.06 12.78 7.61
CA GLU A 110 -3.80 13.16 6.23
C GLU A 110 -2.29 13.03 5.96
N LYS A 111 -1.89 12.16 5.03
CA LYS A 111 -0.46 11.85 4.79
C LYS A 111 -0.12 11.73 3.30
N SER A 112 1.08 12.20 2.94
CA SER A 112 1.73 11.92 1.66
C SER A 112 2.24 10.48 1.65
N VAL A 113 1.89 9.73 0.61
CA VAL A 113 2.28 8.30 0.49
C VAL A 113 3.43 8.11 -0.48
N TRP A 114 3.55 8.95 -1.51
CA TRP A 114 4.45 8.73 -2.65
C TRP A 114 5.73 9.55 -2.65
N LEU A 115 5.69 10.81 -2.19
CA LEU A 115 6.78 11.77 -2.39
C LEU A 115 7.75 11.82 -1.19
N ASP A 116 7.29 11.49 0.02
CA ASP A 116 8.06 11.63 1.27
C ASP A 116 8.14 10.32 2.06
N ASN A 117 8.24 9.19 1.34
CA ASN A 117 8.14 7.87 1.93
C ASN A 117 9.38 7.03 1.62
N GLU A 118 10.32 7.00 2.56
CA GLU A 118 11.55 6.20 2.47
C GLU A 118 11.27 4.69 2.38
N ASP A 119 10.07 4.24 2.80
CA ASP A 119 9.67 2.86 2.65
C ASP A 119 9.38 2.49 1.19
N ILE A 120 9.33 3.43 0.25
CA ILE A 120 9.08 3.16 -1.17
C ILE A 120 10.36 3.40 -1.98
N ILE A 121 10.90 2.33 -2.57
CA ILE A 121 12.14 2.40 -3.35
C ILE A 121 11.91 2.95 -4.76
N TYR A 122 10.74 2.65 -5.35
CA TYR A 122 10.42 3.06 -6.71
C TYR A 122 8.90 3.14 -6.91
N SER A 123 8.45 4.25 -7.51
CA SER A 123 7.05 4.51 -7.83
C SER A 123 6.83 4.87 -9.29
N PHE A 124 5.74 4.37 -9.86
CA PHE A 124 5.44 4.50 -11.28
C PHE A 124 3.93 4.43 -11.56
N VAL A 125 3.54 4.92 -12.73
CA VAL A 125 2.16 4.91 -13.23
C VAL A 125 2.08 4.00 -14.45
N THR A 126 1.10 3.10 -14.47
CA THR A 126 0.84 2.21 -15.61
C THR A 126 -0.14 2.81 -16.60
N ASN A 127 -0.16 2.26 -17.82
CA ASN A 127 -1.04 2.71 -18.90
C ASN A 127 -2.55 2.71 -18.57
N ASP A 128 -2.96 1.98 -17.54
CA ASP A 128 -4.32 1.90 -17.09
C ASP A 128 -4.68 2.90 -15.96
N GLY A 129 -3.72 3.74 -15.59
CA GLY A 129 -3.89 4.85 -14.65
C GLY A 129 -3.68 4.50 -13.19
N ALA A 130 -3.37 3.23 -12.87
CA ALA A 130 -2.99 2.84 -11.52
C ALA A 130 -1.59 3.34 -11.19
N ILE A 131 -1.38 3.68 -9.93
CA ILE A 131 -0.09 4.12 -9.39
C ILE A 131 0.44 2.99 -8.53
N TYR A 132 1.70 2.62 -8.70
CA TYR A 132 2.35 1.58 -7.90
C TYR A 132 3.57 2.14 -7.20
N GLY A 133 3.84 1.62 -6.01
CA GLY A 133 5.06 1.86 -5.25
C GLY A 133 5.57 0.53 -4.70
N VAL A 134 6.78 0.18 -5.09
CA VAL A 134 7.48 -0.98 -4.55
C VAL A 134 8.05 -0.58 -3.21
N LYS A 135 7.64 -1.24 -2.12
CA LYS A 135 8.26 -0.98 -0.82
C LYS A 135 9.71 -1.47 -0.81
N ALA A 136 10.58 -0.81 -0.07
CA ALA A 136 11.96 -1.24 0.14
C ALA A 136 12.01 -2.67 0.71
N PHE A 137 13.00 -3.44 0.27
CA PHE A 137 13.19 -4.84 0.65
C PHE A 137 14.69 -5.16 0.78
N ASP A 138 15.01 -6.25 1.48
CA ASP A 138 16.38 -6.73 1.58
C ASP A 138 16.73 -7.65 0.40
N LYS A 139 18.02 -7.67 0.05
CA LYS A 139 18.55 -8.58 -0.95
C LYS A 139 18.26 -10.04 -0.62
N GLY A 140 17.85 -10.81 -1.62
CA GLY A 140 17.45 -12.20 -1.49
C GLY A 140 16.07 -12.36 -0.85
N THR A 141 15.23 -11.32 -0.86
CA THR A 141 13.86 -11.44 -0.36
C THR A 141 13.07 -12.46 -1.18
N SER A 142 12.32 -13.32 -0.49
CA SER A 142 11.34 -14.24 -1.06
C SER A 142 9.91 -13.67 -1.04
N SER A 143 9.75 -12.39 -0.72
CA SER A 143 8.47 -11.69 -0.76
C SER A 143 8.63 -10.20 -1.06
N LEU A 144 7.61 -9.58 -1.64
CA LEU A 144 7.59 -8.13 -1.90
C LEU A 144 6.29 -7.52 -1.42
N ASN A 145 6.38 -6.28 -0.96
CA ASN A 145 5.23 -5.47 -0.59
C ASN A 145 5.09 -4.36 -1.63
N ILE A 146 3.91 -4.26 -2.23
CA ILE A 146 3.60 -3.24 -3.24
C ILE A 146 2.39 -2.46 -2.76
N ILE A 147 2.54 -1.14 -2.66
CA ILE A 147 1.41 -0.24 -2.45
C ILE A 147 0.89 0.14 -3.83
N ALA A 148 -0.42 0.14 -4.03
CA ALA A 148 -1.02 0.63 -5.25
C ALA A 148 -2.20 1.57 -4.97
N ASP A 149 -2.31 2.63 -5.77
CA ASP A 149 -3.55 3.36 -5.97
C ASP A 149 -4.29 2.78 -7.17
N ILE A 150 -5.48 2.22 -6.92
CA ILE A 150 -6.29 1.56 -7.94
C ILE A 150 -7.13 2.52 -8.79
N ASN A 151 -7.25 3.79 -8.36
CA ASN A 151 -8.10 4.80 -8.98
C ASN A 151 -7.29 5.93 -9.66
N GLY A 152 -6.00 6.04 -9.35
CA GLY A 152 -5.08 7.04 -9.86
C GLY A 152 -5.16 8.36 -9.09
N ALA A 153 -5.09 9.50 -9.79
CA ALA A 153 -5.19 10.82 -9.16
C ALA A 153 -6.65 11.29 -8.93
N LYS A 154 -7.63 10.37 -8.95
CA LYS A 154 -9.04 10.73 -8.94
C LYS A 154 -9.53 10.91 -7.51
N ASN A 155 -9.96 12.12 -7.20
CA ASN A 155 -10.57 12.41 -5.90
C ASN A 155 -11.91 11.66 -5.70
N PRO A 156 -12.26 11.32 -4.45
CA PRO A 156 -11.44 11.47 -3.24
C PRO A 156 -10.33 10.41 -3.17
N ASN A 157 -9.16 10.77 -2.63
CA ASN A 157 -8.04 9.85 -2.40
C ASN A 157 -8.05 9.38 -0.94
N ARG A 158 -8.43 8.12 -0.71
CA ARG A 158 -8.64 7.54 0.62
C ARG A 158 -7.84 6.26 0.85
N GLY A 159 -7.29 6.15 2.06
CA GLY A 159 -6.74 4.92 2.58
C GLY A 159 -7.78 3.77 2.56
N ALA A 160 -7.33 2.55 2.30
CA ALA A 160 -8.13 1.32 2.18
C ALA A 160 -9.22 1.28 1.10
N LYS A 161 -9.53 2.40 0.46
CA LYS A 161 -10.44 2.47 -0.69
C LYS A 161 -9.67 2.52 -2.00
N ASP A 162 -8.82 3.53 -2.13
CA ASP A 162 -8.03 3.76 -3.35
C ASP A 162 -6.64 3.19 -3.17
N LEU A 163 -6.05 3.37 -1.97
CA LEU A 163 -4.79 2.78 -1.58
C LEU A 163 -4.94 1.37 -1.02
N CYS A 164 -4.20 0.45 -1.60
CA CYS A 164 -4.14 -0.93 -1.20
C CYS A 164 -2.71 -1.43 -1.07
N LEU A 165 -2.45 -2.25 -0.05
CA LEU A 165 -1.21 -3.01 0.08
C LEU A 165 -1.39 -4.39 -0.54
N TYR A 166 -0.42 -4.81 -1.34
CA TYR A 166 -0.36 -6.13 -1.97
C TYR A 166 0.91 -6.85 -1.55
N TYR A 167 0.75 -8.08 -1.06
CA TYR A 167 1.84 -8.99 -0.74
C TYR A 167 2.08 -9.93 -1.89
N VAL A 168 3.30 -9.91 -2.43
CA VAL A 168 3.80 -10.87 -3.40
C VAL A 168 4.52 -11.97 -2.65
N SER A 169 4.06 -13.21 -2.77
CA SER A 169 4.74 -14.37 -2.21
C SER A 169 5.91 -14.84 -3.09
N ASN A 170 6.70 -15.78 -2.58
CA ASN A 170 7.81 -16.34 -3.34
C ASN A 170 7.35 -16.97 -4.65
N GLY A 171 6.20 -17.66 -4.68
CA GLY A 171 5.64 -18.23 -5.91
C GLY A 171 4.91 -17.22 -6.82
N GLY A 172 5.05 -15.91 -6.56
CA GLY A 172 4.39 -14.85 -7.32
C GLY A 172 2.88 -14.76 -7.12
N THR A 173 2.32 -15.36 -6.06
CA THR A 173 0.91 -15.17 -5.71
C THR A 173 0.72 -13.82 -5.02
N ILE A 174 -0.37 -13.13 -5.35
CA ILE A 174 -0.67 -11.80 -4.83
C ILE A 174 -1.79 -11.88 -3.81
N LYS A 175 -1.55 -11.41 -2.59
CA LYS A 175 -2.57 -11.24 -1.55
C LYS A 175 -2.82 -9.76 -1.30
N GLU A 176 -4.06 -9.34 -1.48
CA GLU A 176 -4.52 -8.00 -1.17
C GLU A 176 -4.70 -7.80 0.36
N ALA A 177 -4.38 -6.60 0.83
CA ALA A 177 -4.54 -6.17 2.21
C ALA A 177 -4.93 -4.67 2.31
N CYS A 178 -5.91 -4.23 1.52
CA CYS A 178 -6.38 -2.83 1.54
C CYS A 178 -6.77 -2.34 2.93
N ALA A 179 -7.38 -3.20 3.76
CA ALA A 179 -7.76 -2.84 5.13
C ALA A 179 -6.59 -2.35 6.00
N GLN A 180 -5.35 -2.75 5.71
CA GLN A 180 -4.18 -2.26 6.43
C GLN A 180 -3.83 -0.81 6.08
N MET A 181 -4.27 -0.33 4.92
CA MET A 181 -4.13 1.07 4.50
C MET A 181 -5.27 1.96 5.04
N ALA A 182 -6.13 1.47 5.94
CA ALA A 182 -7.25 2.25 6.50
C ALA A 182 -6.78 3.31 7.49
N LYS A 183 -5.61 3.09 8.10
CA LYS A 183 -4.98 3.98 9.07
C LYS A 183 -3.55 4.22 8.67
N VAL A 184 -2.97 5.33 9.12
CA VAL A 184 -1.55 5.54 8.94
C VAL A 184 -0.80 4.50 9.76
N GLU A 185 0.10 3.75 9.12
CA GLU A 185 1.02 2.86 9.83
C GLU A 185 1.92 3.74 10.71
N THR A 186 1.57 3.87 11.99
CA THR A 186 2.48 4.39 12.99
C THR A 186 3.54 3.31 13.13
N ALA A 187 4.75 3.55 12.65
CA ALA A 187 5.88 2.73 13.05
C ALA A 187 5.79 2.59 14.57
N GLU A 188 5.73 1.36 15.08
CA GLU A 188 5.83 1.09 16.51
C GLU A 188 7.28 1.38 16.98
N THR A 189 7.79 2.58 16.69
CA THR A 189 9.02 3.16 17.27
C THR A 189 8.91 3.27 18.78
N ASP A 190 7.70 3.08 19.32
CA ASP A 190 7.40 3.06 20.74
C ASP A 190 7.43 1.65 21.38
N ALA A 191 7.69 0.58 20.63
CA ALA A 191 7.66 -0.78 21.17
C ALA A 191 8.86 -1.09 22.08
N CYS A 192 10.05 -0.56 21.76
CA CYS A 192 11.25 -0.74 22.58
C CYS A 192 12.12 0.52 22.59
N VAL A 193 12.59 0.92 23.78
CA VAL A 193 13.46 2.09 23.97
C VAL A 193 14.92 1.63 23.95
N VAL A 194 15.74 2.27 23.11
CA VAL A 194 17.21 2.17 23.10
C VAL A 194 17.74 3.48 23.68
N PRO A 195 18.41 3.49 24.85
CA PRO A 195 19.03 4.69 25.38
C PRO A 195 20.26 5.08 24.54
N ASP A 196 20.51 6.37 24.38
CA ASP A 196 21.54 6.93 23.48
C ASP A 196 23.00 6.62 23.88
N ASP A 197 23.24 6.09 25.08
CA ASP A 197 24.57 5.74 25.57
C ASP A 197 24.54 4.41 26.33
N TYR A 198 25.41 3.46 25.98
CA TYR A 198 26.24 2.66 26.90
C TYR A 198 26.93 1.51 26.14
N TRP A 199 28.27 1.50 26.15
CA TRP A 199 29.07 0.43 25.54
C TRP A 199 29.51 -0.69 26.50
N ASP A 200 29.26 -0.57 27.83
CA ASP A 200 29.90 -1.53 28.76
C ASP A 200 28.97 -2.22 29.78
N ASN A 201 27.73 -1.77 30.04
CA ASN A 201 26.84 -2.45 31.01
C ASN A 201 25.33 -2.24 30.73
N CYS A 202 24.59 -3.32 30.51
CA CYS A 202 23.13 -3.28 30.34
C CYS A 202 22.43 -3.08 31.69
N GLN A 203 21.60 -2.05 31.81
CA GLN A 203 20.83 -1.81 33.03
C GLN A 203 19.83 -2.95 33.33
N PRO A 204 19.49 -3.20 34.61
CA PRO A 204 18.49 -4.21 34.99
C PRO A 204 17.15 -4.00 34.26
N GLY A 205 16.71 -5.01 33.50
CA GLY A 205 15.47 -4.98 32.72
C GLY A 205 15.64 -4.62 31.24
N PHE A 206 16.86 -4.33 30.78
CA PHE A 206 17.22 -4.24 29.36
C PHE A 206 17.87 -5.55 28.89
N LYS A 207 17.77 -5.85 27.59
CA LYS A 207 18.41 -7.03 26.98
C LYS A 207 19.39 -6.61 25.88
N TRP A 208 20.51 -7.33 25.81
CA TRP A 208 21.48 -7.19 24.73
C TRP A 208 20.90 -7.66 23.39
N LEU A 209 21.14 -6.87 22.36
CA LEU A 209 20.73 -7.10 20.98
C LEU A 209 21.95 -6.94 20.07
N GLU A 210 22.10 -7.87 19.14
CA GLU A 210 23.17 -7.87 18.16
C GLU A 210 22.59 -7.47 16.80
N ILE A 211 22.82 -6.22 16.39
CA ILE A 211 22.32 -5.66 15.14
C ILE A 211 23.50 -5.43 14.23
N LYS A 212 23.59 -6.16 13.10
CA LYS A 212 24.62 -5.95 12.05
C LYS A 212 25.99 -5.55 12.64
N TYR A 213 26.53 -6.35 13.56
CA TYR A 213 27.84 -6.18 14.21
C TYR A 213 27.97 -5.12 15.32
N LYS A 214 26.86 -4.54 15.82
CA LYS A 214 26.83 -3.67 17.01
C LYS A 214 26.02 -4.33 18.13
N HIS A 215 26.53 -4.21 19.36
CA HIS A 215 25.83 -4.60 20.59
C HIS A 215 25.08 -3.38 21.12
N VAL A 216 23.77 -3.47 21.24
CA VAL A 216 22.92 -2.42 21.81
C VAL A 216 22.01 -2.99 22.89
N CYS A 217 21.69 -2.20 23.92
CA CYS A 217 20.73 -2.58 24.95
C CYS A 217 19.37 -1.94 24.69
N ALA A 218 18.31 -2.76 24.67
CA ALA A 218 16.95 -2.26 24.52
C ALA A 218 15.99 -2.88 25.55
N LYS A 219 14.92 -2.15 25.86
CA LYS A 219 13.81 -2.64 26.69
C LYS A 219 12.49 -2.39 25.99
N CYS A 220 11.73 -3.46 25.83
CA CYS A 220 10.40 -3.38 25.23
C CYS A 220 9.33 -3.02 26.27
N LYS A 221 8.32 -2.25 25.85
CA LYS A 221 7.14 -1.95 26.67
C LYS A 221 6.37 -3.26 26.94
N SER A 222 5.58 -3.29 28.01
CA SER A 222 4.85 -4.49 28.44
C SER A 222 3.97 -5.06 27.31
N GLY A 223 4.07 -6.36 27.04
CA GLY A 223 3.36 -7.05 25.95
C GLY A 223 4.18 -7.30 24.68
N TYR A 224 5.32 -6.61 24.53
CA TYR A 224 6.22 -6.74 23.38
C TYR A 224 7.46 -7.57 23.72
N LYS A 225 7.97 -8.32 22.74
CA LYS A 225 9.24 -9.05 22.83
C LYS A 225 10.07 -8.81 21.57
N MET A 226 11.39 -8.80 21.74
CA MET A 226 12.33 -8.79 20.62
C MET A 226 12.30 -10.14 19.91
N VAL A 227 12.08 -10.14 18.61
CA VAL A 227 12.07 -11.32 17.75
C VAL A 227 13.26 -11.24 16.80
N LYS A 228 14.06 -12.31 16.76
CA LYS A 228 15.20 -12.44 15.84
C LYS A 228 14.68 -13.01 14.52
N LEU A 229 14.54 -12.13 13.52
CA LEU A 229 14.34 -12.51 12.13
C LEU A 229 15.72 -12.70 11.47
N PRO A 230 15.83 -13.45 10.37
CA PRO A 230 17.11 -13.67 9.69
C PRO A 230 17.79 -12.33 9.36
N GLY A 231 18.85 -12.01 10.12
CA GLY A 231 19.65 -10.80 9.96
C GLY A 231 19.10 -9.50 10.59
N LYS A 232 17.91 -9.51 11.21
CA LYS A 232 17.30 -8.32 11.83
C LYS A 232 16.65 -8.65 13.18
N LEU A 233 16.80 -7.73 14.13
CA LEU A 233 16.07 -7.74 15.39
C LEU A 233 14.93 -6.72 15.30
N VAL A 234 13.70 -7.20 15.44
CA VAL A 234 12.48 -6.38 15.40
C VAL A 234 11.71 -6.53 16.70
N ALA A 235 11.00 -5.48 17.09
CA ALA A 235 10.02 -5.56 18.17
C ALA A 235 8.74 -6.22 17.62
N GLY A 236 8.22 -7.23 18.30
CA GLY A 236 6.99 -7.93 17.94
C GLY A 236 6.03 -8.07 19.12
N TYR A 237 4.74 -8.26 18.83
CA TYR A 237 3.70 -8.44 19.84
C TYR A 237 3.50 -9.93 20.13
N CYS A 238 3.52 -10.31 21.41
CA CYS A 238 3.42 -11.73 21.77
C CYS A 238 2.00 -12.10 22.19
N MET A 239 1.30 -12.88 21.36
CA MET A 239 -0.01 -13.46 21.66
C MET A 239 0.15 -14.85 22.31
N PRO A 240 -0.90 -15.42 22.95
CA PRO A 240 -0.86 -16.76 23.55
C PRO A 240 -0.46 -17.88 22.58
N GLN A 241 -0.57 -17.64 21.27
CA GLN A 241 -0.23 -18.58 20.20
C GLN A 241 1.18 -18.36 19.61
N GLY A 242 1.98 -17.42 20.14
CA GLY A 242 3.33 -17.11 19.69
C GLY A 242 3.57 -15.61 19.47
N CYS A 243 4.85 -15.23 19.33
CA CYS A 243 5.21 -13.86 18.96
C CYS A 243 5.10 -13.66 17.45
N LYS A 244 4.41 -12.59 17.03
CA LYS A 244 4.32 -12.14 15.64
C LYS A 244 5.24 -10.96 15.42
#